data_AF-A0ABD5QA18-F1
#
_entry.id   AF-A0ABD5QA18-F1
#
_cell.length_a   1.000
_cell.length_b   1.000
_cell.length_c   1.000
_cell.angle_alpha   90.00
_cell.angle_beta   90.00
_cell.angle_gamma   90.00
#
_symmetry.space_group_name_H-M   'P 1'
#
loop_
_entity.id
_entity.type
_entity.pdbx_description
1 polymer ?
#
loop_
_entity_poly.entity_id
_entity_poly.type
_entity_poly.pdbx_seq_one_letter_code
_entity_poly.pdbx_strand_id
1 'polypeptide(L)'
;MVNDDRGQAYTLEGFVGAIVLLMAVLLAVQSVVVSPSAGGDVDRSVQTQLQGEARDALVVAGAEGDLSHVVRYWNPAEEEYNASNVSESARGYYTADRFADRSYMSATSANEFGFGELLDKRFGEAARSYNVELVYQNSEDETESFYLVYQGSPDSSGVSASHTVTLTDDQELTAPGTTKTLREGGNESNGSYRIPDVDEESRLYNVVEVRLVVW
;
A
#
# COMPACT_ATOMS: atom_id res chain seq x y z
N MET A 1 39.40 -49.88 65.97
CA MET A 1 39.43 -49.10 64.72
C MET A 1 38.12 -49.35 63.99
N VAL A 2 37.20 -48.37 64.03
CA VAL A 2 35.87 -48.46 63.40
C VAL A 2 35.61 -47.15 62.67
N ASN A 3 35.62 -47.26 61.33
CA ASN A 3 34.86 -46.50 60.31
C ASN A 3 34.92 -44.97 60.29
N ASP A 4 35.99 -44.45 59.68
CA ASP A 4 36.10 -43.07 59.18
C ASP A 4 35.45 -42.89 57.77
N ASP A 5 34.87 -43.95 57.20
CA ASP A 5 34.25 -43.94 55.86
C ASP A 5 32.86 -43.28 55.81
N ARG A 6 32.16 -43.18 56.96
CA ARG A 6 30.80 -42.62 57.00
C ARG A 6 30.77 -41.09 56.87
N GLY A 7 31.78 -40.41 57.40
CA GLY A 7 31.89 -38.95 57.28
C GLY A 7 32.11 -38.48 55.84
N GLN A 8 32.93 -39.22 55.08
CA GLN A 8 33.21 -38.94 53.67
C GLN A 8 32.00 -39.21 52.78
N ALA A 9 31.23 -40.27 53.07
CA ALA A 9 30.00 -40.58 52.35
C ALA A 9 28.95 -39.45 52.45
N TYR A 10 28.75 -38.87 53.64
CA TYR A 10 27.80 -37.76 53.82
C TYR A 10 28.22 -36.48 53.10
N THR A 11 29.53 -36.18 53.03
CA THR A 11 30.02 -35.03 52.25
C THR A 11 29.85 -35.23 50.74
N LEU A 12 30.00 -36.47 50.26
CA LEU A 12 29.82 -36.80 48.85
C LEU A 12 28.34 -36.80 48.46
N GLU A 13 27.47 -37.28 49.33
CA GLU A 13 26.01 -37.24 49.14
C GLU A 13 25.47 -35.80 49.16
N GLY A 14 25.97 -34.95 50.08
CA GLY A 14 25.64 -33.53 50.10
C GLY A 14 26.09 -32.79 48.83
N PHE A 15 27.27 -33.14 48.30
CA PHE A 15 27.77 -32.56 47.06
C PHE A 15 26.95 -32.98 45.83
N VAL A 16 26.58 -34.26 45.74
CA VAL A 16 25.70 -34.75 44.66
C VAL A 16 24.30 -34.12 44.78
N GLY A 17 23.76 -33.99 45.99
CA GLY A 17 22.48 -33.31 46.23
C GLY A 17 22.51 -31.85 45.80
N ALA A 18 23.60 -31.13 46.08
CA ALA A 18 23.79 -29.76 45.63
C ALA A 18 23.85 -29.65 44.09
N ILE A 19 24.54 -30.58 43.41
CA ILE A 19 24.59 -30.62 41.94
C ILE A 19 23.21 -30.89 41.35
N VAL A 20 22.45 -31.83 41.91
CA VAL A 20 21.09 -32.15 41.43
C VAL A 20 20.15 -30.96 41.61
N LEU A 21 20.21 -30.26 42.74
CA LEU A 21 19.46 -29.02 42.96
C LEU A 21 19.88 -27.91 41.99
N LEU A 22 21.19 -27.76 41.75
CA LEU A 22 21.70 -26.79 40.79
C LEU A 22 21.20 -27.10 39.38
N MET A 23 21.27 -28.36 38.95
CA MET A 23 20.73 -28.78 37.64
C MET A 23 19.22 -28.59 37.56
N ALA A 24 18.47 -28.90 38.62
CA ALA A 24 17.02 -28.68 38.66
C ALA A 24 16.67 -27.19 38.54
N VAL A 25 17.40 -26.31 39.24
CA VAL A 25 17.24 -24.85 39.13
C VAL A 25 17.65 -24.36 37.74
N LEU A 26 18.74 -24.87 37.17
CA LEU A 26 19.23 -24.46 35.86
C LEU A 26 18.26 -24.89 34.74
N LEU A 27 17.67 -26.08 34.85
CA LEU A 27 16.59 -26.53 33.97
C LEU A 27 15.32 -25.70 34.17
N ALA A 28 14.98 -25.32 35.40
CA ALA A 28 13.84 -24.45 35.68
C ALA A 28 14.04 -23.03 35.13
N VAL A 29 15.26 -22.48 35.20
CA VAL A 29 15.59 -21.15 34.65
C VAL A 29 15.68 -21.18 33.13
N GLN A 30 16.07 -22.30 32.51
CA GLN A 30 15.96 -22.48 31.05
C GLN A 30 14.49 -22.64 30.58
N SER A 31 13.56 -22.94 31.49
CA SER A 31 12.12 -23.04 31.20
C SER A 31 11.42 -21.68 31.11
N VAL A 32 12.13 -20.61 30.75
CA VAL A 32 11.44 -19.41 30.23
C VAL A 32 10.78 -19.83 28.94
N VAL A 33 9.50 -20.19 29.03
CA VAL A 33 8.63 -20.23 27.88
C VAL A 33 8.60 -18.80 27.38
N VAL A 34 9.38 -18.53 26.34
CA VAL A 34 9.14 -17.37 25.48
C VAL A 34 7.82 -17.70 24.78
N SER A 35 6.71 -17.53 25.48
CA SER A 35 5.42 -17.41 24.83
C SER A 35 5.59 -16.16 23.98
N PRO A 36 5.59 -16.25 22.64
CA PRO A 36 5.56 -15.04 21.85
C PRO A 36 4.38 -14.22 22.36
N SER A 37 4.59 -12.91 22.54
CA SER A 37 3.55 -11.89 22.59
C SER A 37 2.79 -11.89 21.26
N ALA A 38 2.24 -13.05 20.88
CA ALA A 38 1.98 -13.47 19.51
C ALA A 38 0.90 -12.61 18.85
N GLY A 39 0.02 -11.98 19.62
CA GLY A 39 -0.92 -11.00 19.07
C GLY A 39 -0.18 -9.84 18.40
N GLY A 40 0.72 -9.16 19.11
CA GLY A 40 1.31 -7.91 18.62
C GLY A 40 2.47 -8.06 17.64
N ASP A 41 3.18 -9.20 17.66
CA ASP A 41 4.33 -9.43 16.77
C ASP A 41 3.93 -10.13 15.47
N VAL A 42 2.93 -11.03 15.50
CA VAL A 42 2.38 -11.63 14.27
C VAL A 42 1.70 -10.54 13.45
N ASP A 43 0.88 -9.68 14.06
CA ASP A 43 0.21 -8.58 13.37
C ASP A 43 1.21 -7.62 12.71
N ARG A 44 2.30 -7.27 13.42
CA ARG A 44 3.36 -6.42 12.85
C ARG A 44 4.13 -7.07 11.72
N SER A 45 4.38 -8.38 11.80
CA SER A 45 5.06 -9.10 10.72
C SER A 45 4.20 -9.19 9.46
N VAL A 46 2.89 -9.43 9.61
CA VAL A 46 1.91 -9.43 8.52
C VAL A 46 1.76 -8.04 7.91
N GLN A 47 1.65 -7.00 8.74
CA GLN A 47 1.61 -5.61 8.28
C GLN A 47 2.90 -5.23 7.51
N THR A 48 4.07 -5.61 8.01
CA THR A 48 5.34 -5.34 7.32
C THR A 48 5.40 -6.04 5.97
N GLN A 49 4.95 -7.30 5.90
CA GLN A 49 4.86 -8.04 4.63
C GLN A 49 3.87 -7.37 3.68
N LEU A 50 2.66 -7.04 4.15
CA LEU A 50 1.62 -6.43 3.34
C LEU A 50 2.04 -5.04 2.82
N GLN A 51 2.74 -4.26 3.64
CA GLN A 51 3.31 -2.98 3.23
C GLN A 51 4.40 -3.16 2.15
N GLY A 52 5.22 -4.21 2.28
CA GLY A 52 6.18 -4.60 1.25
C GLY A 52 5.50 -4.94 -0.08
N GLU A 53 4.47 -5.78 -0.04
CA GLU A 53 3.68 -6.15 -1.22
C GLU A 53 3.00 -4.93 -1.88
N ALA A 54 2.42 -4.02 -1.08
CA ALA A 54 1.82 -2.79 -1.58
C ALA A 54 2.85 -1.86 -2.24
N ARG A 55 4.03 -1.72 -1.63
CA ARG A 55 5.14 -0.94 -2.20
C ARG A 55 5.64 -1.57 -3.50
N ASP A 56 5.83 -2.87 -3.54
CA ASP A 56 6.32 -3.58 -4.73
C ASP A 56 5.33 -3.46 -5.88
N ALA A 57 4.02 -3.55 -5.60
CA ALA A 57 2.98 -3.33 -6.60
C ALA A 57 3.06 -1.93 -7.23
N LEU A 58 3.24 -0.88 -6.39
CA LEU A 58 3.41 0.49 -6.89
C LEU A 58 4.71 0.68 -7.67
N VAL A 59 5.82 0.05 -7.26
CA VAL A 59 7.11 0.15 -7.98
C VAL A 59 7.01 -0.52 -9.36
N VAL A 60 6.38 -1.69 -9.44
CA VAL A 60 6.16 -2.39 -10.73
C VAL A 60 5.31 -1.53 -11.65
N ALA A 61 4.15 -1.06 -11.17
CA ALA A 61 3.27 -0.20 -11.94
C ALA A 61 3.94 1.14 -12.33
N GLY A 62 4.78 1.70 -11.47
CA GLY A 62 5.56 2.91 -11.78
C GLY A 62 6.56 2.68 -12.90
N ALA A 63 7.26 1.55 -12.88
CA ALA A 63 8.27 1.18 -13.88
C ALA A 63 7.65 0.89 -15.27
N GLU A 64 6.44 0.34 -15.30
CA GLU A 64 5.70 0.06 -16.53
C GLU A 64 4.99 1.31 -17.11
N GLY A 65 5.03 2.44 -16.39
CA GLY A 65 4.37 3.68 -16.79
C GLY A 65 2.87 3.72 -16.48
N ASP A 66 2.34 2.66 -15.86
CA ASP A 66 0.94 2.51 -15.50
C ASP A 66 0.48 3.59 -14.53
N LEU A 67 1.27 3.91 -13.50
CA LEU A 67 0.89 4.96 -12.55
C LEU A 67 0.75 6.33 -13.23
N SER A 68 1.66 6.67 -14.15
CA SER A 68 1.53 7.89 -14.96
C SER A 68 0.30 7.85 -15.85
N HIS A 69 -0.03 6.69 -16.40
CA HIS A 69 -1.21 6.52 -17.24
C HIS A 69 -2.51 6.73 -16.47
N VAL A 70 -2.66 6.14 -15.26
CA VAL A 70 -3.86 6.32 -14.43
C VAL A 70 -4.05 7.76 -14.03
N VAL A 71 -2.97 8.38 -13.53
CA VAL A 71 -3.06 9.75 -13.04
C VAL A 71 -3.57 10.67 -14.15
N ARG A 72 -3.14 10.45 -15.41
CA ARG A 72 -3.57 11.23 -16.58
C ARG A 72 -4.88 10.77 -17.23
N TYR A 73 -5.58 9.81 -16.65
CA TYR A 73 -6.78 9.20 -17.24
C TYR A 73 -8.03 10.07 -17.02
N TRP A 74 -8.06 11.25 -17.64
CA TRP A 74 -9.16 12.20 -17.51
C TRP A 74 -9.87 12.46 -18.85
N ASN A 75 -11.20 12.35 -18.85
CA ASN A 75 -12.03 12.69 -19.99
C ASN A 75 -12.68 14.07 -19.77
N PRO A 76 -12.20 15.14 -20.43
CA PRO A 76 -12.74 16.49 -20.23
C PRO A 76 -14.17 16.64 -20.78
N ALA A 77 -14.62 15.78 -21.71
CA ALA A 77 -15.97 15.87 -22.26
C ALA A 77 -17.05 15.34 -21.30
N GLU A 78 -16.67 14.40 -20.43
CA GLU A 78 -17.58 13.79 -19.43
C GLU A 78 -17.33 14.35 -18.03
N GLU A 79 -16.33 15.22 -17.85
CA GLU A 79 -15.85 15.76 -16.58
C GLU A 79 -15.57 14.66 -15.53
N GLU A 80 -15.14 13.49 -16.01
CA GLU A 80 -14.99 12.30 -15.17
C GLU A 80 -13.70 11.55 -15.53
N TYR A 81 -13.03 11.02 -14.50
CA TYR A 81 -12.17 9.85 -14.66
C TYR A 81 -13.10 8.69 -15.01
N ASN A 82 -13.45 8.47 -16.29
CA ASN A 82 -14.49 7.52 -16.80
C ASN A 82 -14.98 6.51 -15.74
N ALA A 83 -15.92 6.92 -14.88
CA ALA A 83 -16.51 6.08 -13.85
C ALA A 83 -18.00 5.97 -14.16
N SER A 84 -18.29 5.56 -15.40
CA SER A 84 -19.66 5.47 -15.89
C SER A 84 -20.46 4.48 -15.05
N ASN A 85 -21.29 5.06 -14.18
CA ASN A 85 -22.41 4.53 -13.40
C ASN A 85 -22.10 3.92 -12.02
N VAL A 86 -21.85 4.77 -11.02
CA VAL A 86 -22.17 4.45 -9.61
C VAL A 86 -23.24 5.43 -9.10
N SER A 87 -24.17 4.90 -8.29
CA SER A 87 -25.32 5.58 -7.67
C SER A 87 -25.03 7.00 -7.17
N GLU A 88 -26.03 7.89 -7.16
CA GLU A 88 -25.95 9.33 -6.84
C GLU A 88 -25.18 9.72 -5.55
N SER A 89 -24.87 8.76 -4.67
CA SER A 89 -24.04 8.92 -3.47
C SER A 89 -22.53 8.66 -3.65
N ALA A 90 -22.06 8.21 -4.82
CA ALA A 90 -20.69 7.75 -5.10
C ALA A 90 -20.09 8.38 -6.38
N ARG A 91 -20.33 9.67 -6.62
CA ARG A 91 -19.71 10.39 -7.74
C ARG A 91 -18.22 10.57 -7.45
N GLY A 92 -17.35 10.02 -8.30
CA GLY A 92 -15.93 10.40 -8.38
C GLY A 92 -14.87 9.35 -8.02
N TYR A 93 -15.21 8.06 -7.94
CA TYR A 93 -14.23 6.96 -7.79
C TYR A 93 -14.69 5.68 -8.51
N TYR A 94 -13.73 4.84 -8.90
CA TYR A 94 -13.94 3.50 -9.44
C TYR A 94 -14.31 2.50 -8.34
N THR A 95 -15.17 1.55 -8.68
CA THR A 95 -15.24 0.30 -7.92
C THR A 95 -14.01 -0.54 -8.22
N ALA A 96 -13.56 -1.36 -7.26
CA ALA A 96 -12.35 -2.18 -7.44
C ALA A 96 -12.45 -3.14 -8.64
N ASP A 97 -13.63 -3.73 -8.87
CA ASP A 97 -13.89 -4.60 -10.03
C ASP A 97 -13.76 -3.84 -11.36
N ARG A 98 -14.23 -2.59 -11.42
CA ARG A 98 -14.09 -1.75 -12.62
C ARG A 98 -12.68 -1.25 -12.83
N PHE A 99 -11.97 -0.96 -11.74
CA PHE A 99 -10.56 -0.56 -11.80
C PHE A 99 -9.68 -1.71 -12.29
N ALA A 100 -10.02 -2.94 -11.92
CA ALA A 100 -9.35 -4.16 -12.37
C ALA A 100 -9.66 -4.53 -13.83
N ASP A 101 -10.82 -4.12 -14.34
CA ASP A 101 -11.23 -4.42 -15.71
C ASP A 101 -10.54 -3.49 -16.73
N ARG A 102 -9.55 -4.07 -17.41
CA ARG A 102 -8.74 -3.40 -18.43
C ARG A 102 -9.56 -2.78 -19.57
N SER A 103 -10.77 -3.27 -19.85
CA SER A 103 -11.62 -2.70 -20.90
C SER A 103 -12.12 -1.29 -20.58
N TYR A 104 -12.19 -0.91 -19.29
CA TYR A 104 -12.64 0.41 -18.86
C TYR A 104 -11.51 1.44 -18.78
N MET A 105 -10.25 0.99 -18.76
CA MET A 105 -9.06 1.85 -18.64
C MET A 105 -8.20 1.89 -19.91
N SER A 106 -8.51 1.06 -20.91
CA SER A 106 -7.78 0.99 -22.19
C SER A 106 -8.64 1.42 -23.37
N ALA A 107 -8.30 2.56 -23.99
CA ALA A 107 -8.76 2.89 -25.35
C ALA A 107 -7.66 2.94 -26.40
N THR A 108 -6.43 2.61 -26.05
CA THR A 108 -5.34 2.58 -27.04
C THR A 108 -4.58 1.28 -26.90
N SER A 109 -4.54 0.55 -28.02
CA SER A 109 -3.95 -0.78 -28.21
C SER A 109 -2.43 -0.87 -28.00
N ALA A 110 -1.79 0.12 -27.38
CA ALA A 110 -0.33 0.22 -27.28
C ALA A 110 0.22 0.21 -25.85
N ASN A 111 -0.61 0.34 -24.80
CA ASN A 111 -0.16 0.11 -23.43
C ASN A 111 -1.16 -0.80 -22.70
N GLU A 112 -0.65 -1.95 -22.29
CA GLU A 112 -1.33 -2.95 -21.50
C GLU A 112 -1.42 -2.46 -20.05
N PHE A 113 -2.23 -1.43 -19.81
CA PHE A 113 -2.42 -0.86 -18.48
C PHE A 113 -2.91 -1.95 -17.51
N GLY A 114 -2.07 -2.28 -16.52
CA GLY A 114 -2.22 -3.46 -15.67
C GLY A 114 -2.27 -3.17 -14.17
N PHE A 115 -2.12 -1.92 -13.71
CA PHE A 115 -2.10 -1.60 -12.29
C PHE A 115 -3.38 -2.04 -11.55
N GLY A 116 -4.57 -1.82 -12.11
CA GLY A 116 -5.82 -2.29 -11.49
C GLY A 116 -5.90 -3.82 -11.39
N GLU A 117 -5.55 -4.53 -12.46
CA GLU A 117 -5.46 -6.00 -12.49
C GLU A 117 -4.41 -6.51 -11.47
N LEU A 118 -3.27 -5.82 -11.36
CA LEU A 118 -2.23 -6.12 -10.40
C LEU A 118 -2.75 -6.00 -8.97
N LEU A 119 -3.51 -4.94 -8.64
CA LEU A 119 -4.11 -4.78 -7.32
C LEU A 119 -5.17 -5.85 -7.04
N ASP A 120 -6.02 -6.18 -8.01
CA ASP A 120 -7.01 -7.24 -7.85
C ASP A 120 -6.35 -8.61 -7.62
N LYS A 121 -5.34 -8.95 -8.43
CA LYS A 121 -4.59 -10.20 -8.29
C LYS A 121 -3.83 -10.30 -6.97
N ARG A 122 -3.32 -9.17 -6.44
CA ARG A 122 -2.52 -9.15 -5.20
C ARG A 122 -3.40 -9.11 -3.95
N PHE A 123 -4.47 -8.31 -3.98
CA PHE A 123 -5.27 -8.00 -2.80
C PHE A 123 -6.72 -8.46 -2.94
N GLY A 124 -7.35 -8.22 -4.09
CA GLY A 124 -8.72 -8.64 -4.37
C GLY A 124 -8.93 -10.16 -4.27
N GLU A 125 -8.09 -10.96 -4.95
CA GLU A 125 -8.11 -12.43 -4.89
C GLU A 125 -7.84 -12.97 -3.47
N ALA A 126 -7.08 -12.21 -2.67
CA ALA A 126 -6.80 -12.51 -1.27
C ALA A 126 -7.91 -12.03 -0.31
N ALA A 127 -9.03 -11.53 -0.84
CA ALA A 127 -10.15 -10.94 -0.10
C ALA A 127 -9.74 -9.78 0.84
N ARG A 128 -8.70 -9.03 0.45
CA ARG A 128 -8.27 -7.80 1.11
C ARG A 128 -8.90 -6.59 0.45
N SER A 129 -9.21 -5.60 1.25
CA SER A 129 -9.69 -4.32 0.76
C SER A 129 -8.51 -3.38 0.51
N TYR A 130 -8.65 -2.53 -0.49
CA TYR A 130 -7.68 -1.49 -0.80
C TYR A 130 -8.34 -0.19 -1.23
N ASN A 131 -7.67 0.92 -0.91
CA ASN A 131 -7.97 2.24 -1.44
C ASN A 131 -6.80 2.73 -2.28
N VAL A 132 -7.11 3.39 -3.38
CA VAL A 132 -6.14 4.14 -4.18
C VAL A 132 -6.50 5.61 -4.09
N GLU A 133 -5.60 6.40 -3.54
CA GLU A 133 -5.74 7.84 -3.36
C GLU A 133 -4.67 8.57 -4.17
N LEU A 134 -5.07 9.62 -4.89
CA LEU A 134 -4.14 10.55 -5.52
C LEU A 134 -4.03 11.77 -4.62
N VAL A 135 -2.81 12.06 -4.18
CA VAL A 135 -2.48 13.23 -3.38
C VAL A 135 -1.64 14.16 -4.24
N TYR A 136 -2.01 15.43 -4.33
CA TYR A 136 -1.40 16.42 -5.20
C TYR A 136 -1.35 17.79 -4.52
N GLN A 137 -0.63 18.74 -5.11
CA GLN A 137 -0.63 20.13 -4.67
C GLN A 137 -1.61 20.94 -5.51
N ASN A 138 -2.40 21.80 -4.86
CA ASN A 138 -3.23 22.78 -5.55
C ASN A 138 -2.40 24.02 -5.92
N SER A 139 -3.04 25.00 -6.58
CA SER A 139 -2.39 26.25 -7.01
C SER A 139 -2.02 27.20 -5.86
N GLU A 140 -2.41 26.89 -4.61
CA GLU A 140 -2.07 27.62 -3.40
C GLU A 140 -1.00 26.90 -2.56
N ASP A 141 -0.29 25.92 -3.15
CA ASP A 141 0.69 25.04 -2.50
C ASP A 141 0.10 24.15 -1.37
N GLU A 142 -1.22 24.04 -1.26
CA GLU A 142 -1.87 23.18 -0.29
C GLU A 142 -1.99 21.75 -0.82
N THR A 143 -1.89 20.77 0.08
CA THR A 143 -2.06 19.36 -0.27
C THR A 143 -3.53 19.01 -0.33
N GLU A 144 -3.97 18.52 -1.48
CA GLU A 144 -5.30 17.97 -1.71
C GLU A 144 -5.24 16.50 -2.10
N SER A 145 -6.37 15.81 -1.99
CA SER A 145 -6.47 14.43 -2.44
C SER A 145 -7.87 14.02 -2.88
N PHE A 146 -7.93 12.97 -3.68
CA PHE A 146 -9.17 12.25 -3.94
C PHE A 146 -8.91 10.76 -4.18
N TYR A 147 -9.95 9.95 -3.96
CA TYR A 147 -9.87 8.52 -4.19
C TYR A 147 -10.15 8.18 -5.65
N LEU A 148 -9.29 7.34 -6.22
CA LEU A 148 -9.59 6.59 -7.44
C LEU A 148 -10.35 5.31 -7.11
N VAL A 149 -10.00 4.65 -6.01
CA VAL A 149 -10.73 3.47 -5.52
C VAL A 149 -10.97 3.66 -4.03
N TYR A 150 -12.22 3.47 -3.61
CA TYR A 150 -12.61 3.54 -2.20
C TYR A 150 -13.47 2.34 -1.80
N GLN A 151 -12.89 1.43 -1.01
CA GLN A 151 -13.53 0.23 -0.46
C GLN A 151 -13.90 0.37 1.02
N GLY A 152 -13.87 1.60 1.55
CA GLY A 152 -14.23 1.92 2.94
C GLY A 152 -13.06 2.44 3.75
N SER A 153 -13.27 2.57 5.05
CA SER A 153 -12.23 3.04 5.98
C SER A 153 -11.38 1.86 6.46
N PRO A 154 -10.04 1.95 6.37
CA PRO A 154 -9.15 0.93 6.90
C PRO A 154 -9.36 0.70 8.39
N ASP A 155 -9.24 -0.56 8.82
CA ASP A 155 -9.19 -0.88 10.24
C ASP A 155 -7.76 -0.70 10.81
N SER A 156 -7.55 -1.09 12.07
CA SER A 156 -6.24 -0.96 12.73
C SER A 156 -5.12 -1.82 12.12
N SER A 157 -5.44 -2.72 11.19
CA SER A 157 -4.48 -3.54 10.45
C SER A 157 -4.05 -2.90 9.12
N GLY A 158 -4.68 -1.79 8.72
CA GLY A 158 -4.40 -1.11 7.48
C GLY A 158 -2.96 -0.62 7.37
N VAL A 159 -2.34 -0.89 6.23
CA VAL A 159 -0.99 -0.42 5.89
C VAL A 159 -1.05 0.48 4.68
N SER A 160 -0.10 1.42 4.59
CA SER A 160 0.02 2.33 3.45
C SER A 160 1.39 2.24 2.79
N ALA A 161 1.38 2.39 1.47
CA ALA A 161 2.56 2.59 0.64
C ALA A 161 2.25 3.70 -0.37
N SER A 162 3.28 4.39 -0.85
CA SER A 162 3.09 5.43 -1.86
C SER A 162 4.21 5.46 -2.88
N HIS A 163 3.87 6.00 -4.06
CA HIS A 163 4.80 6.19 -5.16
C HIS A 163 4.49 7.51 -5.86
N THR A 164 5.52 8.31 -6.11
CA THR A 164 5.38 9.62 -6.73
C THR A 164 5.45 9.53 -8.24
N VAL A 165 4.59 10.28 -8.92
CA VAL A 165 4.53 10.44 -10.37
C VAL A 165 4.70 11.92 -10.68
N THR A 166 5.71 12.25 -11.47
CA THR A 166 5.90 13.61 -11.96
C THR A 166 5.14 13.80 -13.26
N LEU A 167 4.28 14.81 -13.30
CA LEU A 167 3.53 15.20 -14.48
C LEU A 167 4.20 16.40 -15.14
N THR A 168 4.24 16.39 -16.48
CA THR A 168 4.71 17.52 -17.27
C THR A 168 3.64 17.97 -18.23
N ASP A 169 3.61 19.26 -18.50
CA ASP A 169 2.57 19.90 -19.30
C ASP A 169 2.30 19.25 -20.66
N ASP A 170 3.35 18.74 -21.30
CA ASP A 170 3.35 18.20 -22.64
C ASP A 170 2.88 16.74 -22.71
N GLN A 171 2.67 16.10 -21.56
CA GLN A 171 2.06 14.77 -21.52
C GLN A 171 0.60 14.83 -21.95
N GLU A 172 0.21 13.91 -22.82
CA GLU A 172 -1.18 13.79 -23.25
C GLU A 172 -2.06 13.20 -22.14
N LEU A 173 -3.31 13.62 -22.07
CA LEU A 173 -4.33 12.90 -21.32
C LEU A 173 -4.54 11.52 -21.93
N THR A 174 -4.74 10.51 -21.08
CA THR A 174 -4.76 9.09 -21.51
C THR A 174 -6.16 8.53 -21.68
N ALA A 175 -7.20 9.32 -21.39
CA ALA A 175 -8.56 8.87 -21.58
C ALA A 175 -8.88 8.62 -23.08
N PRO A 176 -9.80 7.71 -23.39
CA PRO A 176 -10.30 7.49 -24.73
C PRO A 176 -10.76 8.80 -25.40
N GLY A 177 -10.32 9.04 -26.63
CA GLY A 177 -10.86 10.12 -27.47
C GLY A 177 -10.38 11.53 -27.12
N THR A 178 -9.44 11.69 -26.16
CA THR A 178 -8.71 12.94 -25.97
C THR A 178 -7.36 12.91 -26.70
N THR A 179 -6.97 14.05 -27.23
CA THR A 179 -5.65 14.31 -27.83
C THR A 179 -4.99 15.53 -27.18
N LYS A 180 -5.54 15.98 -26.05
CA LYS A 180 -5.09 17.17 -25.34
C LYS A 180 -3.91 16.82 -24.43
N THR A 181 -2.97 17.74 -24.36
CA THR A 181 -1.93 17.77 -23.34
C THR A 181 -2.50 18.15 -21.97
N LEU A 182 -1.79 17.87 -20.88
CA LEU A 182 -2.19 18.26 -19.52
C LEU A 182 -2.40 19.78 -19.42
N ARG A 183 -1.52 20.57 -20.04
CA ARG A 183 -1.68 22.03 -20.10
C ARG A 183 -2.97 22.46 -20.78
N GLU A 184 -3.31 21.84 -21.91
CA GLU A 184 -4.56 22.16 -22.62
C GLU A 184 -5.77 21.71 -21.81
N GLY A 185 -5.72 20.52 -21.21
CA GLY A 185 -6.79 19.97 -20.38
C GLY A 185 -7.05 20.76 -19.10
N GLY A 186 -6.01 21.25 -18.44
CA GLY A 186 -6.14 22.08 -17.24
C GLY A 186 -6.75 23.46 -17.50
N ASN A 187 -6.57 24.00 -18.72
CA ASN A 187 -7.06 25.32 -19.11
C ASN A 187 -8.48 25.33 -19.72
N GLU A 188 -9.18 24.18 -19.71
CA GLU A 188 -10.54 24.10 -20.24
C GLU A 188 -11.55 24.83 -19.34
N SER A 189 -12.45 25.59 -19.96
CA SER A 189 -13.50 26.30 -19.21
C SER A 189 -14.58 25.37 -18.66
N ASN A 190 -14.76 24.19 -19.24
CA ASN A 190 -15.65 23.11 -18.78
C ASN A 190 -14.85 21.80 -18.80
N GLY A 191 -14.97 20.97 -17.76
CA GLY A 191 -14.23 19.72 -17.66
C GLY A 191 -12.72 19.86 -17.55
N SER A 192 -12.24 20.95 -16.93
CA SER A 192 -10.82 21.11 -16.60
C SER A 192 -10.27 19.87 -15.90
N TYR A 193 -9.03 19.50 -16.22
CA TYR A 193 -8.34 18.42 -15.54
C TYR A 193 -8.32 18.67 -14.03
N ARG A 194 -8.73 17.65 -13.26
CA ARG A 194 -8.98 17.79 -11.82
C ARG A 194 -7.75 18.20 -11.01
N ILE A 195 -6.57 17.74 -11.40
CA ILE A 195 -5.32 18.12 -10.74
C ILE A 195 -4.84 19.40 -11.44
N PRO A 196 -4.72 20.53 -10.73
CA PRO A 196 -4.31 21.77 -11.35
C PRO A 196 -2.81 21.78 -11.66
N ASP A 197 -2.43 22.69 -12.56
CA ASP A 197 -1.04 23.07 -12.76
C ASP A 197 -0.54 23.83 -11.52
N VAL A 198 0.61 23.44 -10.98
CA VAL A 198 1.23 24.12 -9.83
C VAL A 198 2.12 25.28 -10.26
N ASP A 199 2.57 25.30 -11.51
CA ASP A 199 3.50 26.32 -12.02
C ASP A 199 3.36 26.50 -13.54
N GLU A 200 2.46 27.40 -13.93
CA GLU A 200 2.16 27.73 -15.33
C GLU A 200 3.38 28.26 -16.13
N GLU A 201 4.45 28.71 -15.45
CA GLU A 201 5.68 29.21 -16.09
C GLU A 201 6.73 28.11 -16.30
N SER A 202 6.51 26.92 -15.75
CA SER A 202 7.42 25.76 -15.78
C SER A 202 6.98 24.73 -16.82
N ARG A 203 7.78 23.65 -16.94
CA ARG A 203 7.35 22.42 -17.64
C ARG A 203 6.75 21.38 -16.70
N LEU A 204 6.91 21.61 -15.39
CA LEU A 204 6.36 20.77 -14.35
C LEU A 204 4.90 21.14 -14.18
N TYR A 205 4.01 20.17 -14.39
CA TYR A 205 2.58 20.39 -14.20
C TYR A 205 2.16 20.12 -12.75
N ASN A 206 2.56 18.98 -12.19
CA ASN A 206 2.35 18.63 -10.78
C ASN A 206 3.23 17.45 -10.36
N VAL A 207 3.35 17.20 -9.06
CA VAL A 207 3.97 16.00 -8.49
C VAL A 207 2.91 15.26 -7.69
N VAL A 208 2.40 14.16 -8.25
CA VAL A 208 1.27 13.41 -7.68
C VAL A 208 1.79 12.20 -6.91
N GLU A 209 1.43 12.07 -5.65
CA GLU A 209 1.64 10.86 -4.86
C GLU A 209 0.46 9.91 -5.05
N VAL A 210 0.72 8.74 -5.62
CA VAL A 210 -0.23 7.63 -5.64
C VAL A 210 -0.08 6.87 -4.34
N ARG A 211 -1.10 6.96 -3.47
CA ARG A 211 -1.13 6.28 -2.17
C ARG A 211 -2.05 5.07 -2.23
N LEU A 212 -1.50 3.91 -1.89
CA LEU A 212 -2.20 2.65 -1.76
C LEU A 212 -2.34 2.31 -0.28
N VAL A 213 -3.58 2.11 0.17
CA VAL A 213 -3.88 1.64 1.53
C VAL A 213 -4.53 0.27 1.44
N VAL A 214 -4.04 -0.73 2.17
CA VAL A 214 -4.51 -2.12 2.10
C VAL A 214 -4.81 -2.65 3.50
N TRP A 215 -5.92 -3.39 3.66
CA TRP A 215 -6.29 -4.11 4.89
C TRP A 215 -6.92 -5.48 4.56
#